data_AF-A0A3R8K5R5-F1
#
_entry.id   AF-A0A3R8K5R5-F1
#
_cell.length_a   1.000
_cell.length_b   1.000
_cell.length_c   1.000
_cell.angle_alpha   90.00
_cell.angle_beta   90.00
_cell.angle_gamma   90.00
#
_symmetry.space_group_name_H-M   'P 1'
#
loop_
_entity.id
_entity.type
_entity.pdbx_description
1 polymer ?
#
loop_
_entity_poly.entity_id
_entity_poly.type
_entity_poly.pdbx_seq_one_letter_code
_entity_poly.pdbx_strand_id
1 'polypeptide(L)'
;MKRIEVKLSLTVVAPLLDVIKAASDTLQQELAAGLTLDDVDPLFRDDWREELQGEQREELRTLLALFNSEFFSTGIVAFDSDNAEVIAKACSAVRLRLRERFLDGLTDEDLEGGSIDPDTLDEPVRKAFMCYLFLATIQELIIQHLDTAILD
;
A
#
# COMPACT_ATOMS: atom_id res chain seq x y z
N MET A 1 -7.05 -7.30 19.06
CA MET A 1 -5.66 -7.70 18.73
C MET A 1 -4.69 -6.89 19.59
N LYS A 2 -3.49 -7.39 19.93
CA LYS A 2 -2.47 -6.56 20.60
C LYS A 2 -1.89 -5.56 19.61
N ARG A 3 -1.56 -4.35 20.08
CA ARG A 3 -0.85 -3.32 19.29
C ARG A 3 0.48 -3.87 18.78
N ILE A 4 0.73 -3.69 17.50
CA ILE A 4 1.94 -4.11 16.79
C ILE A 4 2.78 -2.86 16.59
N GLU A 5 4.06 -2.93 16.95
CA GLU A 5 5.01 -1.83 16.76
C GLU A 5 6.17 -2.32 15.91
N VAL A 6 6.40 -1.64 14.79
CA VAL A 6 7.43 -2.01 13.82
C VAL A 6 8.46 -0.89 13.77
N LYS A 7 9.71 -1.23 14.09
CA LYS A 7 10.84 -0.31 13.97
C LYS A 7 11.42 -0.36 12.56
N LEU A 8 11.39 0.77 11.87
CA LEU A 8 11.86 0.93 10.51
C LEU A 8 13.07 1.86 10.46
N SER A 9 13.92 1.65 9.45
CA SER A 9 15.04 2.56 9.18
C SER A 9 14.56 3.81 8.46
N LEU A 10 14.65 4.97 9.12
CA LEU A 10 14.24 6.25 8.55
C LEU A 10 14.98 6.58 7.25
N THR A 11 16.27 6.26 7.15
CA THR A 11 17.08 6.53 5.96
C THR A 11 16.65 5.70 4.76
N VAL A 12 16.06 4.53 4.99
CA VAL A 12 15.55 3.62 3.96
C VAL A 12 14.11 3.96 3.60
N VAL A 13 13.26 4.24 4.60
CA VAL A 13 11.83 4.43 4.39
C VAL A 13 11.48 5.82 3.89
N ALA A 14 12.17 6.89 4.33
CA ALA A 14 11.81 8.25 3.95
C ALA A 14 11.73 8.47 2.42
N PRO A 15 12.68 7.98 1.59
CA PRO A 15 12.56 8.06 0.14
C PRO A 15 11.38 7.28 -0.45
N LEU A 16 10.93 6.22 0.21
CA LEU A 16 9.77 5.44 -0.21
C LEU A 16 8.46 6.18 0.07
N LEU A 17 8.42 6.98 1.15
CA LEU A 17 7.23 7.77 1.49
C LEU A 17 6.86 8.77 0.40
N ASP A 18 7.84 9.36 -0.27
CA ASP A 18 7.59 10.25 -1.42
C ASP A 18 6.91 9.49 -2.57
N VAL A 19 7.33 8.25 -2.82
CA VAL A 19 6.72 7.37 -3.84
C VAL A 19 5.31 6.96 -3.44
N ILE A 20 5.10 6.56 -2.18
CA ILE A 20 3.77 6.21 -1.64
C ILE A 20 2.84 7.41 -1.75
N LYS A 21 3.29 8.60 -1.36
CA LYS A 21 2.50 9.82 -1.43
C LYS A 21 2.12 10.17 -2.86
N ALA A 22 3.08 10.15 -3.80
CA ALA A 22 2.81 10.41 -5.20
C ALA A 22 1.78 9.41 -5.79
N ALA A 23 1.89 8.13 -5.47
CA ALA A 23 0.90 7.13 -5.87
C ALA A 23 -0.47 7.40 -5.22
N SER A 24 -0.49 7.71 -3.92
CA SER A 24 -1.71 8.01 -3.15
C SER A 24 -2.44 9.26 -3.67
N ASP A 25 -1.70 10.26 -4.14
CA ASP A 25 -2.26 11.49 -4.73
C ASP A 25 -3.03 11.18 -6.03
N THR A 26 -2.52 10.26 -6.86
CA THR A 26 -3.24 9.81 -8.07
C THR A 26 -4.51 9.02 -7.73
N LEU A 27 -4.44 8.24 -6.66
CA LEU A 27 -5.55 7.44 -6.13
C LEU A 27 -6.63 8.29 -5.43
N GLN A 28 -6.45 9.61 -5.29
CA GLN A 28 -7.53 10.47 -4.80
C GLN A 28 -8.70 10.59 -5.79
N GLN A 29 -8.40 10.46 -7.08
CA GLN A 29 -9.34 10.69 -8.19
C GLN A 29 -9.62 9.43 -9.01
N GLU A 30 -8.85 8.37 -8.79
CA GLU A 30 -8.91 7.13 -9.56
C GLU A 30 -8.99 5.94 -8.60
N LEU A 31 -9.78 4.93 -8.96
CA LEU A 31 -9.75 3.65 -8.23
C LEU A 31 -8.40 2.94 -8.48
N ALA A 32 -7.92 2.22 -7.47
CA ALA A 32 -6.70 1.43 -7.60
C ALA A 32 -6.89 0.23 -8.54
N ALA A 33 -8.11 -0.31 -8.61
CA ALA A 33 -8.49 -1.29 -9.61
C ALA A 33 -9.23 -0.59 -10.77
N GLY A 34 -8.80 -0.88 -12.00
CA GLY A 34 -9.44 -0.42 -13.23
C GLY A 34 -10.77 -1.12 -13.51
N LEU A 35 -11.74 -1.00 -12.60
CA LEU A 35 -13.09 -1.54 -12.77
C LEU A 35 -13.82 -0.72 -13.84
N THR A 36 -14.16 -1.32 -14.97
CA THR A 36 -14.94 -0.63 -16.02
C THR A 36 -16.43 -0.63 -15.70
N LEU A 37 -16.93 -1.72 -15.08
CA LEU A 37 -18.33 -1.91 -14.66
C LEU A 37 -19.31 -1.63 -15.82
N ASP A 38 -18.95 -2.01 -17.04
CA ASP A 38 -19.69 -1.65 -18.26
C ASP A 38 -21.10 -2.25 -18.33
N ASP A 39 -21.31 -3.38 -17.64
CA ASP A 39 -22.61 -4.07 -17.55
C ASP A 39 -23.51 -3.53 -16.42
N VAL A 40 -23.04 -2.54 -15.65
CA VAL A 40 -23.80 -1.90 -14.57
C VAL A 40 -24.48 -0.65 -15.11
N ASP A 41 -25.73 -0.44 -14.71
CA ASP A 41 -26.46 0.78 -15.03
C ASP A 41 -25.63 2.03 -14.64
N PRO A 42 -25.55 3.06 -15.51
CA PRO A 42 -24.65 4.18 -15.30
C PRO A 42 -24.81 4.90 -13.97
N LEU A 43 -26.04 5.06 -13.46
CA LEU A 43 -26.28 5.75 -12.19
C LEU A 43 -25.72 4.92 -11.03
N PHE A 44 -26.02 3.63 -11.00
CA PHE A 44 -25.50 2.71 -9.99
C PHE A 44 -23.98 2.59 -10.05
N ARG A 45 -23.41 2.58 -11.26
CA ARG A 45 -21.97 2.56 -11.45
C ARG A 45 -21.31 3.80 -10.87
N ASP A 46 -21.88 4.98 -11.12
CA ASP A 46 -21.32 6.25 -10.65
C ASP A 46 -21.40 6.35 -9.12
N ASP A 47 -22.54 5.97 -8.52
CA ASP A 47 -22.73 5.93 -7.07
C ASP A 47 -21.74 4.95 -6.40
N TRP A 48 -21.59 3.73 -6.94
CA TRP A 48 -20.63 2.75 -6.43
C TRP A 48 -19.18 3.21 -6.57
N ARG A 49 -18.82 3.86 -7.68
CA ARG A 49 -17.48 4.41 -7.86
C ARG A 49 -17.19 5.49 -6.83
N GLU A 50 -18.16 6.36 -6.55
CA GLU A 50 -17.99 7.42 -5.55
C GLU A 50 -17.79 6.84 -4.15
N GLU A 51 -18.58 5.83 -3.77
CA GLU A 51 -18.45 5.13 -2.49
C GLU A 51 -17.08 4.45 -2.35
N LEU A 52 -16.68 3.63 -3.32
CA LEU A 52 -15.39 2.95 -3.32
C LEU A 52 -14.20 3.93 -3.30
N GLN A 53 -14.31 5.05 -4.02
CA GLN A 53 -13.29 6.10 -3.95
C GLN A 53 -13.27 6.78 -2.58
N GLY A 54 -14.42 6.97 -1.95
CA GLY A 54 -14.54 7.47 -0.57
C GLY A 54 -13.76 6.58 0.40
N GLU A 55 -14.05 5.29 0.40
CA GLU A 55 -13.36 4.29 1.23
C GLU A 55 -11.86 4.27 0.98
N GLN A 56 -11.44 4.19 -0.30
CA GLN A 56 -10.03 4.20 -0.67
C GLN A 56 -9.29 5.46 -0.16
N ARG A 57 -9.92 6.64 -0.20
CA ARG A 57 -9.31 7.87 0.31
C ARG A 57 -9.08 7.82 1.82
N GLU A 58 -10.02 7.27 2.58
CA GLU A 58 -9.87 7.08 4.02
C GLU A 58 -8.79 6.04 4.36
N GLU A 59 -8.72 4.95 3.59
CA GLU A 59 -7.68 3.93 3.70
C GLU A 59 -6.28 4.54 3.47
N LEU A 60 -6.11 5.29 2.38
CA LEU A 60 -4.84 5.96 2.07
C LEU A 60 -4.44 6.98 3.14
N ARG A 61 -5.41 7.74 3.67
CA ARG A 61 -5.15 8.67 4.77
C ARG A 61 -4.67 7.94 6.01
N THR A 62 -5.28 6.80 6.34
CA THR A 62 -4.91 5.98 7.48
C THR A 62 -3.50 5.41 7.33
N LEU A 63 -3.13 4.91 6.14
CA LEU A 63 -1.78 4.46 5.84
C LEU A 63 -0.76 5.59 5.99
N LEU A 64 -1.01 6.76 5.39
CA LEU A 64 -0.09 7.89 5.47
C LEU A 64 0.06 8.43 6.89
N ALA A 65 -0.98 8.33 7.72
CA ALA A 65 -0.95 8.74 9.12
C ALA A 65 -0.01 7.90 10.00
N LEU A 66 0.38 6.70 9.57
CA LEU A 66 1.42 5.91 10.24
C LEU A 66 2.77 6.64 10.25
N PHE A 67 3.03 7.44 9.22
CA PHE A 67 4.32 8.12 9.01
C PHE A 67 4.25 9.59 9.48
N ASN A 68 3.81 9.79 10.72
CA ASN A 68 3.65 11.10 11.34
C ASN A 68 4.94 11.57 12.08
N SER A 69 4.85 12.65 12.86
CA SER A 69 5.99 13.19 13.62
C SER A 69 6.60 12.20 14.62
N GLU A 70 5.80 11.29 15.19
CA GLU A 70 6.28 10.24 16.08
C GLU A 70 7.14 9.24 15.30
N PHE A 71 6.70 8.82 14.11
CA PHE A 71 7.51 7.99 13.22
C PHE A 71 8.84 8.66 12.88
N PHE A 72 8.84 9.95 12.51
CA PHE A 72 10.08 10.66 12.17
C PHE A 72 11.05 10.87 13.34
N SER A 73 10.57 10.76 14.58
CA SER A 73 11.42 10.89 15.78
C SER A 73 11.88 9.54 16.34
N THR A 74 11.08 8.49 16.19
CA THR A 74 11.33 7.16 16.81
C THR A 74 11.71 6.08 15.80
N GLY A 75 11.34 6.26 14.53
CA GLY A 75 11.37 5.24 13.49
C GLY A 75 10.31 4.16 13.68
N ILE A 76 9.32 4.34 14.54
CA ILE A 76 8.31 3.33 14.88
C ILE A 76 6.98 3.67 14.19
N VAL A 77 6.39 2.67 13.54
CA VAL A 77 4.97 2.68 13.15
C VAL A 77 4.20 1.69 14.01
N ALA A 78 2.95 1.99 14.30
CA ALA A 78 2.11 1.13 15.11
C ALA A 78 0.71 0.96 14.51
N PHE A 79 0.18 -0.25 14.59
CA PHE A 79 -1.17 -0.61 14.15
C PHE A 79 -1.76 -1.69 15.05
N ASP A 80 -3.08 -1.79 15.11
CA ASP A 80 -3.83 -2.70 15.96
C ASP A 80 -5.10 -3.20 15.24
N SER A 81 -5.99 -3.87 15.95
CA SER A 81 -7.20 -4.44 15.33
C SER A 81 -8.11 -3.40 14.68
N ASP A 82 -8.02 -2.14 15.09
CA ASP A 82 -8.96 -1.12 14.67
C ASP A 82 -8.57 -0.53 13.30
N ASN A 83 -7.28 -0.62 12.93
CA ASN A 83 -6.76 -0.04 11.70
C ASN A 83 -5.97 -1.01 10.81
N ALA A 84 -5.60 -2.21 11.29
CA ALA A 84 -4.78 -3.16 10.54
C ALA A 84 -5.37 -3.53 9.17
N GLU A 85 -6.67 -3.83 9.11
CA GLU A 85 -7.34 -4.16 7.84
C GLU A 85 -7.34 -2.98 6.86
N VAL A 86 -7.65 -1.77 7.37
CA VAL A 86 -7.66 -0.53 6.59
C VAL A 86 -6.29 -0.23 6.01
N ILE A 87 -5.22 -0.42 6.80
CA ILE A 87 -3.83 -0.24 6.35
C ILE A 87 -3.48 -1.30 5.30
N ALA A 88 -3.87 -2.56 5.50
CA ALA A 88 -3.60 -3.62 4.54
C ALA A 88 -4.28 -3.35 3.18
N LYS A 89 -5.52 -2.85 3.16
CA LYS A 89 -6.21 -2.43 1.93
C LYS A 89 -5.52 -1.27 1.24
N ALA A 90 -5.12 -0.24 1.99
CA ALA A 90 -4.35 0.88 1.47
C ALA A 90 -3.02 0.44 0.83
N CYS A 91 -2.30 -0.49 1.48
CA CYS A 91 -1.07 -1.06 0.92
C CYS A 91 -1.34 -1.77 -0.43
N SER A 92 -2.44 -2.52 -0.54
CA SER A 92 -2.85 -3.14 -1.81
C SER A 92 -3.14 -2.09 -2.88
N ALA A 93 -3.90 -1.05 -2.55
CA ALA A 93 -4.23 0.03 -3.47
C ALA A 93 -2.98 0.71 -4.05
N VAL A 94 -2.02 1.04 -3.19
CA VAL A 94 -0.75 1.64 -3.60
C VAL A 94 0.09 0.64 -4.42
N ARG A 95 0.17 -0.63 -4.01
CA ARG A 95 0.90 -1.67 -4.77
C ARG A 95 0.34 -1.85 -6.18
N LEU A 96 -0.98 -1.88 -6.34
CA LEU A 96 -1.63 -1.94 -7.66
C LEU A 96 -1.26 -0.73 -8.52
N ARG A 97 -1.29 0.47 -7.93
CA ARG A 97 -0.92 1.70 -8.64
C ARG A 97 0.54 1.73 -9.07
N LEU A 98 1.45 1.27 -8.21
CA LEU A 98 2.88 1.16 -8.54
C LEU A 98 3.10 0.16 -9.67
N ARG A 99 2.39 -0.98 -9.62
CA ARG A 99 2.43 -1.99 -10.67
C ARG A 99 1.99 -1.42 -12.02
N GLU A 100 0.85 -0.75 -12.04
CA GLU A 100 0.30 -0.15 -13.27
C GLU A 100 1.24 0.90 -13.89
N ARG A 101 1.87 1.76 -13.06
CA ARG A 101 2.60 2.93 -13.58
C ARG A 101 4.10 2.74 -13.78
N PHE A 102 4.72 1.83 -13.04
CA PHE A 102 6.19 1.72 -12.99
C PHE A 102 6.70 0.29 -13.16
N LEU A 103 5.88 -0.73 -12.91
CA LEU A 103 6.32 -2.14 -12.87
C LEU A 103 5.55 -3.02 -13.87
N ASP A 104 4.97 -2.43 -14.91
CA ASP A 104 4.21 -3.14 -15.95
C ASP A 104 5.07 -4.15 -16.74
N GLY A 105 6.38 -3.87 -16.85
CA GLY A 105 7.37 -4.75 -17.44
C GLY A 105 7.85 -5.90 -16.56
N LEU A 106 7.42 -5.98 -15.29
CA LEU A 106 7.81 -7.05 -14.37
C LEU A 106 6.71 -8.11 -14.25
N THR A 107 7.10 -9.38 -14.22
CA THR A 107 6.14 -10.49 -14.06
C THR A 107 5.73 -10.66 -12.59
N ASP A 108 4.68 -11.45 -12.33
CA ASP A 108 4.31 -11.79 -10.95
C ASP A 108 5.44 -12.54 -10.23
N GLU A 109 6.14 -13.43 -10.94
CA GLU A 109 7.29 -14.17 -10.39
C GLU A 109 8.43 -13.22 -10.01
N ASP A 110 8.66 -12.17 -10.80
CA ASP A 110 9.64 -11.13 -10.48
C ASP A 110 9.26 -10.33 -9.22
N LEU A 111 7.97 -10.01 -9.08
CA LEU A 111 7.44 -9.20 -7.99
C LEU A 111 7.33 -9.98 -6.67
N GLU A 112 7.08 -11.29 -6.72
CA GLU A 112 6.80 -12.14 -5.55
C GLU A 112 7.97 -13.07 -5.21
N GLY A 113 8.76 -13.48 -6.19
CA GLY A 113 9.85 -14.45 -6.03
C GLY A 113 11.20 -13.84 -5.67
N GLY A 114 11.35 -12.52 -5.75
CA GLY A 114 12.60 -11.82 -5.42
C GLY A 114 13.78 -12.21 -6.33
N SER A 115 13.49 -12.68 -7.54
CA SER A 115 14.48 -13.10 -8.54
C SER A 115 15.21 -11.92 -9.21
N ILE A 116 14.65 -10.71 -9.10
CA ILE A 116 15.24 -9.49 -9.65
C ILE A 116 16.28 -8.90 -8.72
N ASP A 117 17.46 -8.66 -9.26
CA ASP A 117 18.47 -7.82 -8.63
C ASP A 117 18.09 -6.33 -8.81
N PRO A 118 17.74 -5.60 -7.74
CA PRO A 118 17.34 -4.19 -7.83
C PRO A 118 18.39 -3.31 -8.48
N ASP A 119 19.68 -3.65 -8.38
CA ASP A 119 20.78 -2.85 -8.95
C ASP A 119 20.79 -2.88 -10.48
N THR A 120 20.06 -3.82 -11.09
CA THR A 120 19.88 -3.92 -12.55
C THR A 120 18.72 -3.06 -13.07
N LEU A 121 17.86 -2.54 -12.18
CA LEU A 121 16.72 -1.71 -12.54
C LEU A 121 17.09 -0.23 -12.64
N ASP A 122 16.48 0.48 -13.59
CA ASP A 122 16.55 1.94 -13.66
C ASP A 122 16.01 2.58 -12.38
N GLU A 123 16.55 3.74 -11.99
CA GLU A 123 16.25 4.35 -10.69
C GLU A 123 14.75 4.53 -10.38
N PRO A 124 13.88 5.00 -11.31
CA PRO A 124 12.45 5.11 -11.04
C PRO A 124 11.79 3.75 -10.78
N VAL A 125 12.12 2.73 -11.57
CA VAL A 125 11.59 1.37 -11.46
C VAL A 125 12.07 0.73 -10.16
N ARG A 126 13.37 0.88 -9.85
CA ARG A 126 13.98 0.39 -8.61
C ARG A 126 13.29 0.99 -7.37
N LYS A 127 13.04 2.30 -7.34
CA LYS A 127 12.35 2.95 -6.22
C LYS A 127 10.91 2.46 -6.08
N ALA A 128 10.17 2.33 -7.20
CA ALA A 128 8.82 1.79 -7.19
C ALA A 128 8.79 0.32 -6.72
N PHE A 129 9.75 -0.49 -7.15
CA PHE A 129 9.90 -1.89 -6.76
C PHE A 129 10.20 -2.02 -5.25
N MET A 130 11.16 -1.25 -4.73
CA MET A 130 11.47 -1.23 -3.30
C MET A 130 10.27 -0.77 -2.46
N CYS A 131 9.50 0.20 -2.96
CA CYS A 131 8.26 0.65 -2.33
C CYS A 131 7.18 -0.45 -2.34
N TYR A 132 7.03 -1.15 -3.46
CA TYR A 132 6.10 -2.27 -3.60
C TYR A 132 6.41 -3.39 -2.60
N LEU A 133 7.69 -3.77 -2.48
CA LEU A 133 8.14 -4.78 -1.51
C LEU A 133 7.93 -4.30 -0.07
N PHE A 134 8.26 -3.05 0.24
CA PHE A 134 8.04 -2.48 1.57
C PHE A 134 6.57 -2.57 2.00
N LEU A 135 5.65 -2.22 1.11
CA LEU A 135 4.20 -2.33 1.38
C LEU A 135 3.77 -3.80 1.55
N ALA A 136 4.33 -4.71 0.76
CA ALA A 136 4.08 -6.14 0.90
C ALA A 136 4.54 -6.65 2.28
N THR A 137 5.70 -6.23 2.77
CA THR A 137 6.20 -6.58 4.11
C THR A 137 5.27 -6.06 5.21
N ILE A 138 4.76 -4.83 5.10
CA ILE A 138 3.79 -4.30 6.07
C ILE A 138 2.51 -5.16 6.08
N GLN A 139 2.00 -5.55 4.91
CA GLN A 139 0.83 -6.43 4.81
C GLN A 139 1.08 -7.81 5.41
N GLU A 140 2.23 -8.41 5.13
CA GLU A 140 2.62 -9.70 5.70
C GLU A 140 2.66 -9.64 7.23
N LEU A 141 3.26 -8.58 7.80
CA LEU A 141 3.28 -8.38 9.25
C LEU A 141 1.87 -8.26 9.84
N ILE A 142 0.96 -7.55 9.17
CA ILE A 142 -0.44 -7.44 9.57
C ILE A 142 -1.11 -8.82 9.56
N ILE A 143 -1.01 -9.55 8.45
CA ILE A 143 -1.66 -10.85 8.26
C ILE A 143 -1.17 -11.86 9.30
N GLN A 144 0.15 -11.98 9.50
CA GLN A 144 0.73 -12.89 10.48
C GLN A 144 0.18 -12.66 11.90
N HIS A 145 -0.06 -11.39 12.27
CA HIS A 145 -0.60 -11.07 13.58
C HIS A 145 -2.13 -11.26 13.67
N LEU A 146 -2.87 -11.05 12.58
CA LEU A 146 -4.29 -11.37 12.50
C LEU A 146 -4.50 -12.89 12.64
N ASP A 147 -3.72 -13.69 11.94
CA ASP A 147 -3.79 -15.16 12.00
C ASP A 147 -3.45 -15.69 13.40
N THR A 148 -2.41 -15.12 14.04
CA THR A 148 -2.06 -15.48 15.42
C THR A 148 -3.19 -15.14 16.39
N ALA A 149 -3.90 -14.02 16.18
CA ALA A 149 -5.04 -13.63 17.00
C ALA A 149 -6.30 -14.48 16.77
N ILE A 150 -6.39 -15.26 15.69
CA ILE A 150 -7.48 -16.23 15.43
C ILE A 150 -7.24 -17.55 16.17
N LEU A 151 -5.98 -17.88 16.46
CA LEU A 151 -5.57 -19.12 17.12
C LEU A 151 -5.57 -19.04 18.66
N ASP A 152 -5.60 -17.83 19.22
CA ASP A 152 -5.73 -17.52 20.66
C ASP A 152 -7.19 -17.27 21.08
#